data_AF-A0A2N1QIR8-F1
#
_entry.id   AF-A0A2N1QIR8-F1
#
_cell.length_a   1.000
_cell.length_b   1.000
_cell.length_c   1.000
_cell.angle_alpha   90.00
_cell.angle_beta   90.00
_cell.angle_gamma   90.00
#
_symmetry.space_group_name_H-M   'P 1'
#
loop_
_entity.id
_entity.type
_entity.pdbx_description
1 polymer ?
#
loop_
_entity_poly.entity_id
_entity_poly.type
_entity_poly.pdbx_seq_one_letter_code
_entity_poly.pdbx_strand_id
1 'polypeptide(L)'
;MNSTEVIILAGSLILVSLIAYYSIKLIVDKNRHNAILKIFNEILPKAIIEKSTEKFYEYHFEYCDKLYLIKVLPFDLHHELIITNKYYWCMNADLKGWKRSTVPDLFPGVKEFVDYSPLTKLKVVKIALIMPDCHNIIRYLNESDVAKVLHSDLVYGVYFVKAVELQSFFPKTD
;
A
#
# COMPACT_ATOMS: atom_id res chain seq x y z
N MET A 1 -48.06 13.24 6.41
CA MET A 1 -46.85 13.24 5.57
C MET A 1 -47.18 12.43 4.33
N ASN A 2 -47.19 13.07 3.18
CA ASN A 2 -47.57 12.41 1.92
C ASN A 2 -46.43 11.50 1.44
N SER A 3 -46.76 10.41 0.75
CA SER A 3 -45.76 9.46 0.23
C SER A 3 -44.66 10.15 -0.60
N THR A 4 -45.00 11.23 -1.32
CA THR A 4 -44.05 12.05 -2.08
C THR A 4 -43.05 12.78 -1.19
N GLU A 5 -43.48 13.32 -0.05
CA GLU A 5 -42.61 14.03 0.91
C GLU A 5 -41.61 13.04 1.54
N VAL A 6 -42.09 11.84 1.87
CA VAL A 6 -41.24 10.74 2.38
C VAL A 6 -40.17 10.35 1.37
N ILE A 7 -40.53 10.23 0.08
CA ILE A 7 -39.60 9.86 -1.00
C ILE A 7 -38.55 10.95 -1.20
N ILE A 8 -38.94 12.23 -1.19
CA ILE A 8 -38.01 13.37 -1.34
C ILE A 8 -37.03 13.42 -0.15
N LEU A 9 -37.53 13.25 1.09
CA LEU A 9 -36.70 13.16 2.29
C LEU A 9 -35.72 11.99 2.23
N ALA A 10 -36.17 10.79 1.85
CA ALA A 10 -35.29 9.63 1.71
C ALA A 10 -34.23 9.84 0.62
N GLY A 11 -34.61 10.37 -0.54
CA GLY A 11 -33.70 10.64 -1.66
C GLY A 11 -32.64 11.69 -1.30
N SER A 12 -33.04 12.78 -0.62
CA SER A 12 -32.10 13.80 -0.16
C SER A 12 -31.10 13.25 0.87
N LEU A 13 -31.55 12.40 1.80
CA LEU A 13 -30.67 11.78 2.79
C LEU A 13 -29.61 10.87 2.14
N ILE A 14 -30.01 10.08 1.14
CA ILE A 14 -29.09 9.23 0.36
C ILE A 14 -28.08 10.10 -0.38
N LEU A 15 -28.52 11.17 -1.02
CA LEU A 15 -27.65 12.08 -1.76
C LEU A 15 -26.62 12.75 -0.85
N VAL A 16 -27.06 13.28 0.31
CA VAL A 16 -26.16 13.89 1.31
C VAL A 16 -25.15 12.86 1.83
N SER A 17 -25.59 11.63 2.11
CA SER A 17 -24.71 10.55 2.56
C SER A 17 -23.64 10.19 1.52
N LEU A 18 -24.01 10.14 0.24
CA LEU A 18 -23.05 9.91 -0.86
C LEU A 18 -22.05 11.06 -0.97
N ILE A 19 -22.51 12.32 -0.97
CA ILE A 19 -21.63 13.50 -1.03
C ILE A 19 -20.64 13.49 0.15
N ALA A 20 -21.12 13.22 1.36
CA ALA A 20 -20.29 13.13 2.55
C ALA A 20 -19.25 12.01 2.42
N TYR A 21 -19.65 10.82 1.97
CA TYR A 21 -18.75 9.68 1.74
C TYR A 21 -17.63 10.02 0.75
N TYR A 22 -17.96 10.59 -0.42
CA TYR A 22 -16.96 10.98 -1.42
C TYR A 22 -16.04 12.11 -0.92
N SER A 23 -16.58 13.08 -0.18
CA SER A 23 -15.80 14.18 0.38
C SER A 23 -14.80 13.69 1.43
N ILE A 24 -15.23 12.81 2.35
CA ILE A 24 -14.36 12.18 3.34
C ILE A 24 -13.26 11.39 2.63
N LYS A 25 -13.61 10.58 1.63
CA LYS A 25 -12.64 9.79 0.87
C LYS A 25 -11.56 10.67 0.24
N LEU A 26 -11.94 11.78 -0.41
CA LEU A 26 -11.00 12.72 -1.02
C LEU A 26 -10.06 13.36 0.02
N ILE A 27 -10.59 13.74 1.19
CA ILE A 27 -9.78 14.33 2.27
C ILE A 27 -8.76 13.30 2.79
N VAL A 28 -9.20 12.07 3.06
CA VAL A 28 -8.33 10.98 3.53
C VAL A 28 -7.23 10.68 2.51
N ASP A 29 -7.59 10.56 1.23
CA ASP A 29 -6.62 10.30 0.15
C ASP A 29 -5.59 11.43 0.03
N LYS A 30 -6.03 12.69 0.12
CA LYS A 30 -5.14 13.86 0.09
C LYS A 30 -4.20 13.88 1.30
N ASN A 31 -4.72 13.62 2.50
CA ASN A 31 -3.91 13.59 3.72
C ASN A 31 -2.86 12.47 3.66
N ARG A 32 -3.24 11.28 3.18
CA ARG A 32 -2.31 10.17 2.97
C ARG A 32 -1.24 10.50 1.94
N HIS A 33 -1.62 11.11 0.81
CA HIS A 33 -0.67 11.58 -0.19
C HIS A 33 0.35 12.56 0.39
N ASN A 34 -0.13 13.58 1.13
CA ASN A 34 0.74 14.57 1.76
C ASN A 34 1.66 13.93 2.82
N ALA A 35 1.16 12.96 3.60
CA ALA A 35 1.96 12.25 4.58
C ALA A 35 3.10 11.45 3.91
N ILE A 36 2.81 10.76 2.82
CA ILE A 36 3.82 10.01 2.06
C ILE A 36 4.87 10.96 1.48
N LEU A 37 4.44 12.03 0.80
CA LEU A 37 5.36 13.03 0.25
C LEU A 37 6.23 13.66 1.34
N LYS A 38 5.65 13.96 2.51
CA LYS A 38 6.39 14.52 3.64
C LYS A 38 7.50 13.57 4.11
N ILE A 39 7.16 12.29 4.34
CA ILE A 39 8.13 11.26 4.77
C ILE A 39 9.27 11.16 3.75
N PHE A 40 8.94 11.08 2.46
CA PHE A 40 9.97 10.97 1.44
C PHE A 40 10.80 12.25 1.27
N ASN A 41 10.22 13.44 1.41
CA ASN A 41 10.97 14.69 1.36
C ASN A 41 11.93 14.82 2.55
N GLU A 42 11.58 14.25 3.71
CA GLU A 42 12.46 14.20 4.88
C GLU A 42 13.63 13.22 4.69
N ILE A 43 13.39 12.07 4.06
CA ILE A 43 14.42 11.02 3.85
C ILE A 43 15.27 11.30 2.60
N LEU A 44 14.64 11.77 1.53
CA LEU A 44 15.23 11.97 0.19
C LEU A 44 14.89 13.39 -0.32
N PRO A 45 15.44 14.46 0.27
CA PRO A 45 15.05 15.84 -0.04
C PRO A 45 15.30 16.27 -1.49
N LYS A 46 16.13 15.53 -2.24
CA LYS A 46 16.46 15.78 -3.64
C LYS A 46 15.66 14.92 -4.62
N ALA A 47 14.92 13.92 -4.13
CA ALA A 47 14.13 13.04 -4.99
C ALA A 47 12.82 13.75 -5.39
N ILE A 48 12.50 13.74 -6.68
CA ILE A 48 11.21 14.23 -7.18
C ILE A 48 10.27 13.02 -7.20
N ILE A 49 9.30 13.02 -6.29
CA ILE A 49 8.30 11.95 -6.22
C ILE A 49 7.09 12.30 -7.06
N GLU A 50 6.86 11.48 -8.07
CA GLU A 50 5.75 11.63 -8.99
C GLU A 50 4.65 10.62 -8.66
N LYS A 51 3.41 11.05 -8.81
CA LYS A 51 2.26 10.16 -8.70
C LYS A 51 2.09 9.41 -10.01
N SER A 52 1.93 8.10 -9.93
CA SER A 52 1.69 7.29 -11.13
C SER A 52 0.27 7.50 -11.68
N THR A 53 0.15 7.35 -12.99
CA THR A 53 -1.12 7.18 -13.70
C THR A 53 -1.62 5.74 -13.65
N GLU A 54 -0.75 4.79 -13.30
CA GLU A 54 -1.08 3.37 -13.22
C GLU A 54 -1.92 3.05 -11.99
N LYS A 55 -2.73 2.00 -12.06
CA LYS A 55 -3.60 1.58 -10.94
C LYS A 55 -2.93 0.63 -9.95
N PHE A 56 -1.77 0.08 -10.30
CA PHE A 56 -1.14 -1.00 -9.54
C PHE A 56 0.05 -0.55 -8.67
N TYR A 57 0.55 0.67 -8.87
CA TYR A 57 1.46 1.39 -7.97
C TYR A 57 1.09 2.87 -7.94
N GLU A 58 1.40 3.55 -6.84
CA GLU A 58 0.93 4.91 -6.60
C GLU A 58 1.99 5.97 -6.88
N TYR A 59 3.27 5.64 -6.70
CA TYR A 59 4.37 6.60 -6.86
C TYR A 59 5.58 6.00 -7.56
N HIS A 60 6.33 6.86 -8.25
CA HIS A 60 7.66 6.53 -8.73
C HIS A 60 8.61 7.71 -8.58
N PHE A 61 9.90 7.43 -8.53
CA PHE A 61 10.96 8.43 -8.55
C PHE A 61 12.29 7.82 -8.95
N GLU A 62 13.20 8.65 -9.42
CA GLU A 62 14.58 8.25 -9.71
C GLU A 62 15.51 8.66 -8.55
N TYR A 63 16.41 7.77 -8.16
CA TYR A 63 17.40 8.03 -7.12
C TYR A 63 18.61 7.10 -7.27
N CYS A 64 19.83 7.65 -7.27
CA CYS A 64 21.09 6.90 -7.43
C CYS A 64 21.06 5.90 -8.62
N ASP A 65 20.72 6.39 -9.82
CA ASP A 65 20.65 5.61 -11.07
C ASP A 65 19.66 4.42 -11.05
N LYS A 66 18.65 4.49 -10.18
CA LYS A 66 17.59 3.50 -10.06
C LYS A 66 16.23 4.17 -10.16
N LEU A 67 15.29 3.48 -10.80
CA LEU A 67 13.88 3.84 -10.80
C LEU A 67 13.17 3.07 -9.69
N TYR A 68 12.63 3.79 -8.71
CA TYR A 68 11.85 3.23 -7.63
C TYR A 68 10.37 3.28 -7.99
N LEU A 69 9.67 2.15 -7.84
CA LEU A 69 8.23 2.03 -8.00
C LEU A 69 7.62 1.64 -6.66
N ILE A 70 6.68 2.45 -6.18
CA ILE A 70 6.10 2.34 -4.84
C ILE A 70 4.64 1.95 -4.94
N LYS A 71 4.32 0.74 -4.48
CA LYS A 71 2.95 0.31 -4.20
C LYS A 71 2.64 0.53 -2.73
N VAL A 72 1.64 1.36 -2.43
CA VAL A 72 1.23 1.67 -1.07
C VAL A 72 0.21 0.65 -0.61
N LEU A 73 0.52 -0.04 0.48
CA LEU A 73 -0.38 -0.97 1.15
C LEU A 73 -0.93 -0.29 2.40
N PRO A 74 -2.21 0.12 2.43
CA PRO A 74 -2.82 0.67 3.62
C PRO A 74 -3.03 -0.45 4.65
N PHE A 75 -2.59 -0.19 5.88
CA PHE A 75 -2.63 -1.09 7.02
C PHE A 75 -3.02 -0.32 8.28
N ASP A 76 -3.27 -1.07 9.36
CA ASP A 76 -3.18 -0.57 10.72
C ASP A 76 -2.24 -1.45 11.55
N LEU A 77 -1.95 -1.02 12.78
CA LEU A 77 -1.03 -1.72 13.69
C LEU A 77 -1.55 -3.08 14.17
N HIS A 78 -2.83 -3.39 13.97
CA HIS A 78 -3.45 -4.64 14.39
C HIS A 78 -3.49 -5.68 13.27
N HIS A 79 -3.02 -5.34 12.07
CA HIS A 79 -2.97 -6.24 10.94
C HIS A 79 -1.56 -6.80 10.69
N GLU A 80 -1.48 -7.97 10.08
CA GLU A 80 -0.26 -8.54 9.50
C GLU A 80 -0.37 -8.63 7.98
N LEU A 81 0.76 -8.39 7.30
CA LEU A 81 0.89 -8.67 5.87
C LEU A 81 1.34 -10.11 5.68
N ILE A 82 0.57 -10.90 4.94
CA ILE A 82 0.91 -12.27 4.62
C ILE A 82 1.15 -12.41 3.11
N ILE A 83 2.37 -12.81 2.77
CA ILE A 83 2.82 -13.09 1.41
C ILE A 83 2.73 -14.60 1.21
N THR A 84 1.63 -15.06 0.63
CA THR A 84 1.41 -16.49 0.39
C THR A 84 2.20 -17.00 -0.81
N ASN A 85 2.35 -16.17 -1.83
CA ASN A 85 3.21 -16.40 -2.98
C ASN A 85 3.51 -15.07 -3.71
N LYS A 86 4.19 -15.14 -4.86
CA LYS A 86 4.58 -13.97 -5.69
C LYS A 86 3.44 -12.98 -5.95
N TYR A 87 2.22 -13.45 -6.18
CA TYR A 87 1.09 -12.64 -6.66
C TYR A 87 -0.03 -12.44 -5.64
N TYR A 88 0.02 -13.14 -4.51
CA TYR A 88 -1.08 -13.18 -3.54
C TYR A 88 -0.58 -12.67 -2.18
N TRP A 89 -0.88 -11.41 -1.92
CA TRP A 89 -0.59 -10.72 -0.67
C TRP A 89 -1.91 -10.41 0.01
N CYS A 90 -2.05 -10.80 1.27
CA CYS A 90 -3.27 -10.59 2.04
C CYS A 90 -3.01 -9.88 3.35
N MET A 91 -4.05 -9.20 3.82
CA MET A 91 -4.12 -8.62 5.15
C MET A 91 -4.74 -9.64 6.11
N ASN A 92 -4.12 -9.81 7.27
CA ASN A 92 -4.65 -10.61 8.38
C ASN A 92 -5.01 -9.70 9.55
N ALA A 93 -6.26 -9.73 9.99
CA ALA A 93 -6.72 -8.99 11.17
C ALA A 93 -6.60 -9.77 12.49
N ASP A 94 -6.38 -11.08 12.43
CA ASP A 94 -6.29 -11.93 13.62
C ASP A 94 -4.83 -12.27 13.95
N LEU A 95 -4.23 -11.46 14.84
CA LEU A 95 -2.87 -11.67 15.33
C LEU A 95 -2.68 -12.95 16.16
N LYS A 96 -3.77 -13.55 16.67
CA LYS A 96 -3.69 -14.76 17.50
C LYS A 96 -3.59 -16.04 16.67
N GLY A 97 -3.79 -15.94 15.36
CA GLY A 97 -3.55 -17.03 14.43
C GLY A 97 -4.13 -16.72 13.06
N TRP A 98 -3.37 -17.05 12.02
CA TRP A 98 -3.89 -17.05 10.66
C TRP A 98 -4.92 -18.17 10.50
N LYS A 99 -6.19 -17.84 10.67
CA LYS A 99 -7.26 -18.67 10.11
C LYS A 99 -7.32 -18.33 8.64
N ARG A 100 -6.84 -19.25 7.80
CA ARG A 100 -6.91 -19.14 6.34
C ARG A 100 -8.38 -18.89 5.98
N SER A 101 -8.71 -17.61 5.78
CA SER A 101 -10.08 -17.21 5.46
C SER A 101 -10.43 -17.86 4.13
N THR A 102 -11.66 -18.34 4.01
CA THR A 102 -12.21 -18.76 2.72
C THR A 102 -12.23 -17.61 1.72
N VAL A 103 -12.25 -16.36 2.21
CA VAL A 103 -12.12 -15.13 1.42
C VAL A 103 -11.05 -14.24 2.06
N PRO A 104 -9.77 -14.40 1.69
CA PRO A 104 -8.71 -13.54 2.21
C PRO A 104 -8.85 -12.11 1.66
N ASP A 105 -8.55 -11.12 2.48
CA ASP A 105 -8.51 -9.72 2.04
C ASP A 105 -7.22 -9.48 1.24
N LEU A 106 -7.33 -9.49 -0.10
CA LEU A 106 -6.21 -9.45 -1.03
C LEU A 106 -5.93 -8.03 -1.52
N PHE A 107 -4.66 -7.67 -1.59
CA PHE A 107 -4.27 -6.40 -2.22
C PHE A 107 -4.47 -6.46 -3.74
N PRO A 108 -5.20 -5.49 -4.33
CA PRO A 108 -5.43 -5.46 -5.77
C PRO A 108 -4.17 -5.05 -6.54
N GLY A 109 -4.05 -5.49 -7.79
CA GLY A 109 -2.98 -5.06 -8.70
C GLY A 109 -1.59 -5.62 -8.39
N VAL A 110 -1.47 -6.61 -7.49
CA VAL A 110 -0.17 -7.17 -7.09
C VAL A 110 0.53 -7.85 -8.25
N LYS A 111 -0.19 -8.64 -9.05
CA LYS A 111 0.39 -9.36 -10.20
C LYS A 111 0.98 -8.38 -11.22
N GLU A 112 0.19 -7.37 -11.58
CA GLU A 112 0.55 -6.32 -12.51
C GLU A 112 1.79 -5.57 -12.00
N PHE A 113 1.80 -5.17 -10.73
CA PHE A 113 2.95 -4.49 -10.12
C PHE A 113 4.23 -5.34 -10.13
N VAL A 114 4.12 -6.61 -9.72
CA VAL A 114 5.28 -7.50 -9.63
C VAL A 114 5.86 -7.81 -11.01
N ASP A 115 5.02 -7.97 -12.03
CA ASP A 115 5.48 -8.29 -13.39
C ASP A 115 5.78 -7.03 -14.24
N TYR A 116 5.40 -5.83 -13.79
CA TYR A 116 5.62 -4.59 -14.53
C TYR A 116 7.10 -4.31 -14.77
N SER A 117 7.47 -4.10 -16.03
CA SER A 117 8.83 -3.77 -16.44
C SER A 117 8.79 -2.54 -17.34
N PRO A 118 9.00 -1.32 -16.81
CA PRO A 118 8.99 -0.11 -17.61
C PRO A 118 10.12 -0.12 -18.64
N LEU A 119 9.90 0.54 -19.78
CA LEU A 119 10.92 0.72 -20.82
C LEU A 119 11.91 1.78 -20.37
N THR A 120 12.86 1.40 -19.52
CA THR A 120 13.93 2.28 -19.01
C THR A 120 15.28 1.57 -19.04
N LYS A 121 16.36 2.36 -19.08
CA LYS A 121 17.74 1.87 -18.92
C LYS A 121 18.13 1.74 -17.44
N LEU A 122 17.36 2.34 -16.53
CA LEU A 122 17.64 2.32 -15.09
C LEU A 122 17.28 0.96 -14.49
N LYS A 123 18.01 0.59 -13.43
CA LYS A 123 17.62 -0.58 -12.63
C LYS A 123 16.34 -0.25 -11.86
N VAL A 124 15.32 -1.09 -12.04
CA VAL A 124 14.03 -0.93 -11.36
C VAL A 124 14.08 -1.55 -9.96
N VAL A 125 13.63 -0.81 -8.96
CA VAL A 125 13.46 -1.26 -7.58
C VAL A 125 11.99 -1.12 -7.21
N LYS A 126 11.35 -2.23 -6.82
CA LYS A 126 9.95 -2.24 -6.40
C LYS A 126 9.85 -2.28 -4.88
N ILE A 127 9.02 -1.40 -4.34
CA ILE A 127 8.75 -1.32 -2.90
C ILE A 127 7.24 -1.46 -2.70
N ALA A 128 6.84 -2.43 -1.89
CA ALA A 128 5.56 -2.43 -1.22
C ALA A 128 5.73 -1.63 0.08
N LEU A 129 5.20 -0.42 0.12
CA LEU A 129 5.27 0.49 1.27
C LEU A 129 4.05 0.27 2.16
N ILE A 130 4.26 -0.27 3.37
CA ILE A 130 3.21 -0.50 4.36
C ILE A 130 2.99 0.80 5.15
N MET A 131 1.77 1.34 5.11
CA MET A 131 1.39 2.62 5.73
C MET A 131 0.18 2.47 6.66
N PRO A 132 0.22 3.01 7.89
CA PRO A 132 1.36 3.68 8.52
C PRO A 132 2.40 2.68 9.06
N ASP A 133 1.96 1.48 9.43
CA ASP A 133 2.77 0.35 9.89
C ASP A 133 1.87 -0.92 9.91
N CYS A 134 2.42 -2.09 10.17
CA CYS A 134 1.70 -3.34 10.46
C CYS A 134 2.40 -4.08 11.61
N HIS A 135 1.79 -5.12 12.16
CA HIS A 135 2.44 -5.92 13.22
C HIS A 135 3.68 -6.66 12.69
N ASN A 136 3.47 -7.61 11.78
CA ASN A 136 4.53 -8.35 11.08
C ASN A 136 4.26 -8.43 9.59
N ILE A 137 5.35 -8.61 8.83
CA ILE A 137 5.32 -9.04 7.44
C ILE A 137 5.80 -10.49 7.42
N ILE A 138 4.95 -11.40 6.98
CA ILE A 138 5.18 -12.84 7.03
C ILE A 138 5.12 -13.39 5.60
N ARG A 139 6.06 -14.26 5.26
CA ARG A 139 6.09 -14.98 3.99
C ARG A 139 5.96 -16.48 4.23
N TYR A 140 5.10 -17.13 3.46
CA TYR A 140 5.03 -18.59 3.42
C TYR A 140 6.18 -19.13 2.56
N LEU A 141 6.95 -20.06 3.12
CA LEU A 141 7.97 -20.81 2.38
C LEU A 141 7.39 -22.11 1.83
N ASN A 142 6.51 -22.74 2.60
CA ASN A 142 5.71 -23.91 2.23
C ASN A 142 4.40 -23.91 3.07
N GLU A 143 3.67 -25.03 3.12
CA GLU A 143 2.40 -25.11 3.85
C GLU A 143 2.54 -25.06 5.38
N SER A 144 3.71 -25.40 5.91
CA SER A 144 3.97 -25.49 7.36
C SER A 144 4.95 -24.43 7.88
N ASP A 145 5.78 -23.87 7.00
CA ASP A 145 6.85 -22.96 7.36
C ASP A 145 6.57 -21.54 6.89
N VAL A 146 6.76 -20.60 7.82
CA VAL A 146 6.66 -19.17 7.59
C VAL A 146 7.94 -18.47 8.04
N ALA A 147 8.30 -17.39 7.36
CA ALA A 147 9.43 -16.54 7.70
C ALA A 147 8.97 -15.09 7.88
N LYS A 148 9.54 -14.40 8.86
CA LYS A 148 9.39 -12.96 9.00
C LYS A 148 10.24 -12.27 7.93
N VAL A 149 9.66 -11.30 7.23
CA VAL A 149 10.33 -10.51 6.19
C VAL A 149 10.83 -9.21 6.81
N LEU A 150 12.12 -8.92 6.59
CA LEU A 150 12.76 -7.66 6.96
C LEU A 150 12.70 -6.67 5.79
N HIS A 151 12.81 -5.37 6.07
CA HIS A 151 12.81 -4.32 5.04
C HIS A 151 13.97 -4.46 4.02
N SER A 152 15.06 -5.14 4.40
CA SER A 152 16.20 -5.44 3.54
C SER A 152 16.00 -6.67 2.64
N ASP A 153 14.98 -7.49 2.91
CA ASP A 153 14.78 -8.74 2.19
C ASP A 153 14.11 -8.50 0.84
N LEU A 154 14.71 -9.06 -0.21
CA LEU A 154 14.13 -9.03 -1.55
C LEU A 154 13.25 -10.28 -1.75
N VAL A 155 11.93 -10.09 -1.68
CA VAL A 155 10.95 -11.18 -1.83
C VAL A 155 10.28 -11.07 -3.18
N TYR A 156 10.55 -12.05 -4.06
CA TYR A 156 10.03 -12.09 -5.43
C TYR A 156 10.28 -10.80 -6.24
N GLY A 157 11.42 -10.13 -6.01
CA GLY A 157 11.79 -8.89 -6.70
C GLY A 157 11.15 -7.63 -6.11
N VAL A 158 10.52 -7.71 -4.94
CA VAL A 158 9.90 -6.59 -4.22
C VAL A 158 10.46 -6.51 -2.79
N TYR A 159 10.78 -5.29 -2.35
CA TYR A 159 11.06 -5.00 -0.94
C TYR A 159 9.77 -4.63 -0.22
N PHE A 160 9.57 -5.17 0.98
CA PHE A 160 8.41 -4.88 1.80
C PHE A 160 8.85 -4.02 2.97
N VAL A 161 8.51 -2.73 2.94
CA VAL A 161 9.09 -1.73 3.83
C VAL A 161 7.97 -1.04 4.58
N LYS A 162 8.05 -1.04 5.92
CA LYS A 162 7.15 -0.25 6.76
C LYS A 162 7.54 1.22 6.68
N ALA A 163 6.58 2.13 6.78
CA ALA A 163 6.87 3.57 6.74
C ALA A 163 7.92 4.00 7.78
N VAL A 164 7.86 3.42 8.97
CA VAL A 164 8.80 3.67 10.08
C VAL A 164 10.22 3.15 9.81
N GLU A 165 10.38 2.19 8.89
CA GLU A 165 11.66 1.60 8.50
C GLU A 165 12.22 2.23 7.21
N LEU A 166 11.45 3.08 6.55
CA LEU A 166 11.79 3.63 5.24
C LEU A 166 13.12 4.41 5.25
N GLN A 167 13.43 5.09 6.36
CA GLN A 167 14.71 5.77 6.51
C GLN A 167 15.90 4.80 6.55
N SER A 168 15.73 3.61 7.13
CA SER A 168 16.79 2.59 7.18
C SER A 168 16.97 1.87 5.85
N PHE A 169 15.92 1.86 5.02
CA PHE A 169 15.95 1.24 3.70
C PHE A 169 16.84 2.01 2.71
N PHE A 170 16.78 3.35 2.73
CA PHE A 170 17.68 4.16 1.93
C PHE A 170 19.03 4.31 2.66
N PRO A 171 20.16 3.97 2.02
CA PRO A 171 21.46 4.20 2.64
C PRO A 171 21.59 5.68 2.97
N LYS A 172 22.13 6.00 4.17
CA LYS A 172 22.43 7.39 4.53
C LYS A 172 23.39 7.94 3.48
N THR A 173 22.89 8.85 2.65
CA THR A 173 23.75 9.69 1.83
C THR A 173 24.35 10.76 2.73
N ASP A 174 25.66 10.65 2.98
CA ASP A 174 26.49 11.76 3.45
C ASP A 174 26.52 12.90 2.42
#